data_AF-A0A8X6Y719-F1
#
_entry.id   AF-A0A8X6Y719-F1
#
_cell.length_a   1.000
_cell.length_b   1.000
_cell.length_c   1.000
_cell.angle_alpha   90.00
_cell.angle_beta   90.00
_cell.angle_gamma   90.00
#
_symmetry.space_group_name_H-M   'P 1'
#
loop_
_entity.id
_entity.type
_entity.pdbx_description
1 polymer ?
#
loop_
_entity_poly.entity_id
_entity_poly.type
_entity_poly.pdbx_seq_one_letter_code
_entity_poly.pdbx_strand_id
1 'polypeptide(L)'
;MPYENNVAYFGRRAGNNTAFQAQNYATSRQLSESTKQLFKAIDDENLENFKQALKEGADVNAFDKGYTPLMTIIMNGDDSPICLKMMMLLLQHKSLNINAQETKECNTALHLAFLMENRSFVEILLRHSSIDTDVRNRVLLLKDKYLEPRYDAFRAGFIDNPSCQQCFFYTPQKVS
;
A
#
# COMPACT_ATOMS: atom_id res chain seq x y z
N MET A 1 -10.67 -9.72 24.08
CA MET A 1 -12.08 -9.58 23.68
C MET A 1 -12.14 -9.73 22.17
N PRO A 2 -12.87 -10.71 21.59
CA PRO A 2 -13.01 -10.84 20.16
C PRO A 2 -14.18 -9.98 19.65
N TYR A 3 -13.97 -9.29 18.54
CA TYR A 3 -14.97 -8.42 17.91
C TYR A 3 -16.06 -9.24 17.24
N GLU A 4 -17.30 -9.08 17.72
CA GLU A 4 -18.50 -9.62 17.10
C GLU A 4 -19.07 -8.68 16.03
N ASN A 5 -19.58 -9.31 14.97
CA ASN A 5 -20.29 -8.74 13.84
C ASN A 5 -21.39 -7.74 14.21
N ASN A 6 -21.45 -6.63 13.49
CA ASN A 6 -22.72 -5.97 13.19
C ASN A 6 -22.71 -5.36 11.78
N VAL A 7 -23.18 -6.18 10.83
CA VAL A 7 -23.62 -5.78 9.50
C VAL A 7 -25.05 -5.23 9.60
N ALA A 8 -25.25 -3.91 9.48
CA ALA A 8 -26.50 -3.35 8.95
C ALA A 8 -26.42 -1.83 8.64
N TYR A 9 -27.04 -1.46 7.51
CA TYR A 9 -27.54 -0.15 7.09
C TYR A 9 -26.62 0.85 6.36
N PHE A 10 -26.52 0.64 5.04
CA PHE A 10 -26.39 1.71 4.05
C PHE A 10 -27.76 2.30 3.70
N GLY A 11 -27.94 3.60 3.97
CA GLY A 11 -28.91 4.46 3.30
C GLY A 11 -28.25 5.13 2.08
N ARG A 12 -28.90 5.04 0.92
CA ARG A 12 -28.45 5.57 -0.38
C ARG A 12 -28.16 7.08 -0.32
N ARG A 13 -27.09 7.51 -1.01
CA ARG A 13 -27.14 8.71 -1.87
C ARG A 13 -26.06 8.65 -2.96
N ALA A 14 -26.52 8.81 -4.20
CA ALA A 14 -25.73 8.82 -5.41
C ALA A 14 -24.87 10.09 -5.51
N GLY A 15 -23.65 9.94 -6.02
CA GLY A 15 -22.72 11.05 -6.28
C GLY A 15 -21.34 10.54 -6.69
N ASN A 16 -21.22 10.15 -7.96
CA ASN A 16 -20.02 10.27 -8.81
C ASN A 16 -18.66 9.93 -8.15
N ASN A 17 -18.34 8.63 -8.07
CA ASN A 17 -16.94 8.17 -7.98
C ASN A 17 -16.65 7.23 -9.14
N THR A 18 -16.31 7.81 -10.29
CA THR A 18 -15.77 7.13 -11.47
C THR A 18 -14.32 6.67 -11.26
N ALA A 19 -14.04 6.03 -10.11
CA ALA A 19 -12.76 5.38 -9.78
C ALA A 19 -12.95 3.98 -9.18
N PHE A 20 -14.19 3.55 -8.92
CA PHE A 20 -14.51 2.15 -8.59
C PHE A 20 -14.59 1.23 -9.81
N GLN A 21 -14.29 1.75 -11.00
CA GLN A 21 -14.33 0.96 -12.23
C GLN A 21 -13.18 -0.06 -12.21
N ALA A 22 -13.57 -1.31 -11.95
CA ALA A 22 -12.97 -2.49 -12.53
C ALA A 22 -11.44 -2.65 -12.31
N GLN A 23 -10.98 -2.64 -11.05
CA GLN A 23 -9.74 -3.34 -10.72
C GLN A 23 -10.03 -4.84 -10.71
N ASN A 24 -10.04 -5.48 -11.88
CA ASN A 24 -9.87 -6.93 -12.09
C ASN A 24 -10.44 -7.88 -11.01
N TYR A 25 -11.69 -7.69 -10.57
CA TYR A 25 -12.40 -8.66 -9.71
C TYR A 25 -12.89 -9.89 -10.48
N ALA A 26 -12.34 -10.13 -11.66
CA ALA A 26 -12.61 -11.31 -12.45
C ALA A 26 -11.53 -12.36 -12.21
N THR A 27 -11.99 -13.55 -11.84
CA THR A 27 -11.27 -14.82 -11.69
C THR A 27 -10.48 -14.99 -10.41
N SER A 28 -10.85 -16.04 -9.67
CA SER A 28 -9.94 -16.99 -9.02
C SER A 28 -8.90 -17.55 -10.01
N ARG A 29 -8.16 -16.66 -10.69
CA ARG A 29 -7.02 -17.01 -11.51
C ARG A 29 -6.01 -17.49 -10.49
N GLN A 30 -5.72 -18.78 -10.51
CA GLN A 30 -4.63 -19.29 -9.69
C GLN A 30 -3.42 -18.41 -9.94
N LEU A 31 -2.85 -17.87 -8.86
CA LEU A 31 -1.59 -17.15 -8.92
C LEU A 31 -0.59 -18.01 -9.70
N SER A 32 0.19 -17.39 -10.59
CA SER A 32 1.27 -18.13 -11.25
C SER A 32 2.19 -18.72 -10.19
N GLU A 33 2.88 -19.80 -10.51
CA GLU A 33 3.78 -20.44 -9.54
C GLU A 33 4.86 -19.45 -9.05
N SER A 34 5.43 -18.64 -9.95
CA SER A 34 6.36 -17.57 -9.59
C SER A 34 5.74 -16.54 -8.64
N THR A 35 4.46 -16.18 -8.80
CA THR A 35 3.78 -15.24 -7.92
C THR A 35 3.51 -15.85 -6.54
N LYS A 36 3.12 -17.13 -6.47
CA LYS A 36 3.01 -17.84 -5.18
C LYS A 36 4.35 -17.91 -4.47
N GLN A 37 5.43 -18.17 -5.21
CA GLN A 37 6.79 -18.17 -4.67
C GLN A 37 7.21 -16.79 -4.18
N LEU A 38 6.79 -15.72 -4.86
CA LEU A 38 7.03 -14.35 -4.40
C LEU A 38 6.41 -14.10 -3.02
N PHE A 39 5.12 -14.45 -2.84
CA PHE A 39 4.44 -14.32 -1.55
C PHE A 39 5.07 -15.20 -0.47
N LYS A 40 5.38 -16.46 -0.80
CA LYS A 40 6.07 -17.36 0.14
C LYS A 40 7.43 -16.82 0.56
N ALA A 41 8.19 -16.22 -0.36
CA ALA A 41 9.48 -15.63 -0.05
C ALA A 41 9.38 -14.42 0.89
N ILE A 42 8.26 -13.69 0.88
CA ILE A 42 7.98 -12.62 1.85
C ILE A 42 7.71 -13.25 3.23
N ASP A 43 6.85 -14.26 3.30
CA ASP A 43 6.49 -14.95 4.55
C ASP A 43 7.72 -15.62 5.20
N ASP A 44 8.62 -16.18 4.39
CA ASP A 44 9.86 -16.84 4.83
C ASP A 44 11.04 -15.86 5.04
N GLU A 45 10.85 -14.55 4.81
CA GLU A 45 11.92 -13.53 4.78
C GLU A 45 13.14 -13.92 3.91
N ASN A 46 12.89 -14.61 2.79
CA ASN A 46 13.94 -15.13 1.91
C ASN A 46 14.19 -14.21 0.71
N LEU A 47 15.17 -13.31 0.84
CA LEU A 47 15.51 -12.33 -0.20
C LEU A 47 15.95 -12.96 -1.53
N GLU A 48 16.60 -14.12 -1.52
CA GLU A 48 17.10 -14.75 -2.74
C GLU A 48 15.96 -15.39 -3.54
N ASN A 49 15.05 -16.10 -2.88
CA ASN A 49 13.84 -16.61 -3.51
C ASN A 49 12.95 -15.47 -4.02
N PHE A 50 12.89 -14.37 -3.28
CA PHE A 50 12.15 -13.18 -3.69
C PHE A 50 12.68 -12.60 -5.00
N LYS A 51 14.00 -12.38 -5.11
CA LYS A 51 14.64 -11.91 -6.35
C LYS A 51 14.44 -12.90 -7.50
N GLN A 52 14.51 -14.20 -7.21
CA GLN A 52 14.32 -15.24 -8.21
C GLN A 52 12.89 -15.21 -8.78
N ALA A 53 11.89 -15.14 -7.91
CA ALA A 53 10.48 -15.03 -8.33
C ALA A 53 10.24 -13.79 -9.21
N LEU A 54 10.83 -12.64 -8.87
CA LEU A 54 10.76 -11.44 -9.72
C LEU A 54 11.39 -11.66 -11.10
N LYS A 55 12.55 -12.33 -11.18
CA LYS A 55 13.20 -12.67 -12.46
C LYS A 55 12.36 -13.62 -13.31
N GLU A 56 11.61 -14.51 -12.68
CA GLU A 56 10.67 -15.44 -13.32
C GLU A 56 9.35 -14.78 -13.75
N GLY A 57 9.23 -13.46 -13.58
CA GLY A 57 8.05 -12.71 -14.00
C GLY A 57 6.87 -12.85 -13.05
N ALA A 58 7.12 -13.01 -11.75
CA ALA A 58 6.08 -12.89 -10.73
C ALA A 58 5.33 -11.55 -10.88
N ASP A 59 4.01 -11.58 -10.71
CA ASP A 59 3.18 -10.39 -10.77
C ASP A 59 3.27 -9.60 -9.45
N VAL A 60 3.95 -8.46 -9.49
CA VAL A 60 4.15 -7.56 -8.35
C VAL A 60 2.87 -6.86 -7.87
N ASN A 61 1.77 -6.95 -8.64
CA ASN A 61 0.47 -6.36 -8.30
C ASN A 61 -0.60 -7.41 -8.01
N ALA A 62 -0.24 -8.69 -8.03
CA ALA A 62 -1.17 -9.76 -7.73
C ALA A 62 -1.70 -9.63 -6.31
N PHE A 63 -2.87 -10.19 -6.04
CA PHE A 63 -3.45 -10.22 -4.71
C PHE A 63 -3.36 -11.64 -4.15
N ASP A 64 -2.72 -11.80 -3.00
CA ASP A 64 -2.84 -12.99 -2.16
C ASP A 64 -3.53 -12.62 -0.85
N LYS A 65 -4.54 -13.41 -0.46
CA LYS A 65 -5.36 -13.15 0.74
C LYS A 65 -5.90 -11.71 0.85
N GLY A 66 -6.08 -11.04 -0.29
CA GLY A 66 -6.58 -9.66 -0.36
C GLY A 66 -5.52 -8.56 -0.35
N TYR A 67 -4.22 -8.90 -0.32
CA TYR A 67 -3.11 -7.94 -0.27
C TYR A 67 -2.14 -8.11 -1.45
N THR A 68 -1.52 -7.01 -1.88
CA THR A 68 -0.41 -7.07 -2.84
C THR A 68 0.90 -7.47 -2.15
N PRO A 69 1.95 -7.93 -2.88
CA PRO A 69 3.24 -8.24 -2.29
C PRO A 69 3.80 -7.09 -1.43
N LEU A 70 3.64 -5.84 -1.89
CA LEU A 70 4.06 -4.65 -1.14
C LEU A 70 3.30 -4.50 0.17
N MET A 71 1.99 -4.74 0.16
CA MET A 71 1.17 -4.68 1.37
C MET A 71 1.49 -5.81 2.34
N THR A 72 1.76 -7.03 1.85
CA THR A 72 2.15 -8.17 2.69
C THR A 72 3.43 -7.87 3.47
N ILE A 73 4.44 -7.28 2.82
CA ILE A 73 5.69 -6.87 3.51
C ILE A 73 5.38 -5.87 4.64
N ILE A 74 4.52 -4.88 4.39
CA ILE A 74 4.16 -3.87 5.38
C ILE A 74 3.37 -4.48 6.56
N MET A 75 2.45 -5.40 6.26
CA MET A 75 1.62 -6.08 7.25
C MET A 75 2.40 -7.03 8.16
N ASN A 76 3.54 -7.55 7.71
CA ASN A 76 4.45 -8.31 8.57
C ASN A 76 5.09 -7.41 9.66
N GLY A 77 5.05 -6.08 9.50
CA GLY A 77 5.29 -5.10 10.57
C GLY A 77 6.76 -4.82 10.88
N ASP A 78 7.66 -5.74 10.55
CA ASP A 78 9.08 -5.63 10.87
C ASP A 78 9.84 -4.81 9.81
N ASP A 79 10.47 -3.71 10.22
CA ASP A 79 11.41 -2.94 9.38
C ASP A 79 12.80 -3.60 9.29
N SER A 80 12.81 -4.94 9.26
CA SER A 80 14.02 -5.73 9.12
C SER A 80 14.78 -5.30 7.85
N PRO A 81 16.13 -5.35 7.84
CA PRO A 81 16.91 -5.02 6.66
C PRO A 81 16.53 -5.83 5.42
N ILE A 82 15.91 -7.00 5.61
CA ILE A 82 15.42 -7.87 4.54
C ILE A 82 14.10 -7.31 3.98
N CYS A 83 13.12 -7.01 4.83
CA CYS A 83 11.84 -6.42 4.43
C CYS A 83 12.05 -5.08 3.69
N LEU A 84 12.92 -4.22 4.20
CA LEU A 84 13.27 -2.95 3.54
C LEU A 84 13.85 -3.17 2.14
N LYS A 85 14.74 -4.17 1.98
CA LYS A 85 15.31 -4.52 0.65
C LYS A 85 14.24 -5.06 -0.29
N MET A 86 13.36 -5.96 0.15
CA MET A 86 12.26 -6.48 -0.67
C MET A 86 11.34 -5.34 -1.11
N MET A 87 11.01 -4.43 -0.20
CA MET A 87 10.19 -3.26 -0.49
C MET A 87 10.86 -2.36 -1.53
N MET A 88 12.16 -2.06 -1.39
CA MET A 88 12.92 -1.30 -2.39
C MET A 88 12.94 -1.98 -3.76
N LEU A 89 13.05 -3.31 -3.82
CA LEU A 89 13.02 -4.07 -5.08
C LEU A 89 11.66 -3.95 -5.77
N LEU A 90 10.54 -4.01 -5.03
CA LEU A 90 9.22 -3.79 -5.60
C LEU A 90 9.05 -2.35 -6.09
N LEU A 91 9.46 -1.36 -5.30
CA LEU A 91 9.34 0.06 -5.65
C LEU A 91 10.14 0.43 -6.92
N GLN A 92 11.23 -0.28 -7.19
CA GLN A 92 12.00 -0.11 -8.44
C GLN A 92 11.36 -0.82 -9.64
N HIS A 93 10.34 -1.65 -9.43
CA HIS A 93 9.68 -2.41 -10.48
C HIS A 93 8.76 -1.52 -11.31
N LYS A 94 9.03 -1.41 -12.62
CA LYS A 94 8.36 -0.44 -13.52
C LYS A 94 6.84 -0.56 -13.59
N SER A 95 6.31 -1.77 -13.41
CA SER A 95 4.87 -2.05 -13.49
C SER A 95 4.16 -1.95 -12.14
N LEU A 96 4.85 -1.59 -11.05
CA LEU A 96 4.25 -1.56 -9.72
C LEU A 96 3.13 -0.51 -9.65
N ASN A 97 1.96 -0.95 -9.17
CA ASN A 97 0.87 -0.08 -8.75
C ASN A 97 0.92 0.14 -7.23
N ILE A 98 1.65 1.18 -6.82
CA ILE A 98 1.83 1.53 -5.39
C ILE A 98 0.52 1.96 -4.71
N ASN A 99 -0.46 2.45 -5.48
CA ASN A 99 -1.75 2.94 -4.99
C ASN A 99 -2.86 1.88 -5.10
N ALA A 100 -2.50 0.61 -5.33
CA ALA A 100 -3.45 -0.49 -5.26
C ALA A 100 -4.19 -0.48 -3.90
N GLN A 101 -5.45 -0.89 -3.90
CA GLN A 101 -6.27 -0.94 -2.69
C GLN A 101 -6.58 -2.40 -2.34
N GLU A 102 -6.37 -2.78 -1.08
CA GLU A 102 -6.74 -4.12 -0.60
C GLU A 102 -8.26 -4.32 -0.62
N THR A 103 -8.68 -5.58 -0.62
CA THR A 103 -10.03 -5.96 -1.02
C THR A 103 -11.10 -5.70 0.05
N LYS A 104 -10.71 -5.69 1.32
CA LYS A 104 -11.60 -5.60 2.47
C LYS A 104 -11.95 -4.16 2.80
N GLU A 105 -11.00 -3.35 3.21
CA GLU A 105 -11.19 -1.96 3.66
C GLU A 105 -10.71 -0.92 2.65
N CYS A 106 -10.25 -1.33 1.46
CA CYS A 106 -9.68 -0.44 0.44
C CYS A 106 -8.45 0.35 0.94
N ASN A 107 -7.64 -0.21 1.83
CA ASN A 107 -6.37 0.39 2.24
C ASN A 107 -5.33 0.33 1.12
N THR A 108 -4.57 1.41 0.92
CA THR A 108 -3.33 1.37 0.15
C THR A 108 -2.15 0.93 1.03
N ALA A 109 -1.00 0.64 0.42
CA ALA A 109 0.24 0.40 1.14
C ALA A 109 0.55 1.51 2.17
N LEU A 110 0.29 2.78 1.81
CA LEU A 110 0.49 3.92 2.71
C LEU A 110 -0.47 3.91 3.91
N HIS A 111 -1.74 3.56 3.71
CA HIS A 111 -2.70 3.42 4.83
C HIS A 111 -2.24 2.35 5.82
N LEU A 112 -1.75 1.22 5.31
CA LEU A 112 -1.25 0.13 6.14
C LEU A 112 0.02 0.55 6.90
N ALA A 113 0.94 1.27 6.26
CA ALA A 113 2.15 1.76 6.92
C ALA A 113 1.83 2.73 8.07
N PHE A 114 0.81 3.57 7.92
CA PHE A 114 0.28 4.39 9.00
C PHE A 114 -0.35 3.54 10.12
N LEU A 115 -1.18 2.56 9.77
CA LEU A 115 -1.83 1.65 10.74
C LEU A 115 -0.81 0.86 11.58
N MET A 116 0.32 0.48 10.97
CA MET A 116 1.42 -0.20 11.66
C MET A 116 2.33 0.74 12.46
N GLU A 117 2.11 2.07 12.36
CA GLU A 117 2.94 3.11 12.98
C GLU A 117 4.43 3.00 12.61
N ASN A 118 4.73 2.41 11.45
CA ASN A 118 6.10 2.16 11.01
C ASN A 118 6.61 3.35 10.18
N ARG A 119 7.35 4.23 10.85
CA ARG A 119 7.94 5.44 10.26
C ARG A 119 8.85 5.13 9.05
N SER A 120 9.65 4.07 9.12
CA SER A 120 10.56 3.69 8.06
C SER A 120 9.80 3.40 6.76
N PHE A 121 8.69 2.65 6.85
CA PHE A 121 7.84 2.35 5.70
C PHE A 121 7.14 3.59 5.14
N VAL A 122 6.61 4.45 6.00
CA VAL A 122 5.97 5.71 5.58
C VAL A 122 6.97 6.59 4.83
N GLU A 123 8.17 6.78 5.36
CA GLU A 123 9.20 7.60 4.70
C GLU A 123 9.61 7.03 3.33
N ILE A 124 9.75 5.71 3.21
CA ILE A 124 10.14 5.09 1.94
C ILE A 124 9.00 5.16 0.91
N LEU A 125 7.76 4.91 1.31
CA LEU A 125 6.61 5.00 0.40
C LEU A 125 6.39 6.41 -0.10
N LEU A 126 6.49 7.40 0.80
CA LEU A 126 6.31 8.80 0.44
C LEU A 126 7.36 9.22 -0.59
N ARG A 127 8.63 8.79 -0.46
CA ARG A 127 9.74 9.04 -1.42
C ARG A 127 9.43 8.62 -2.87
N HIS A 128 8.43 7.77 -3.10
CA HIS A 128 8.08 7.32 -4.44
C HIS A 128 7.19 8.34 -5.18
N SER A 129 7.63 8.84 -6.34
CA SER A 129 6.96 9.94 -7.05
C SER A 129 5.53 9.66 -7.50
N SER A 130 5.15 8.39 -7.65
CA SER A 130 3.80 8.00 -8.06
C SER A 130 2.83 7.73 -6.89
N ILE A 131 3.25 7.96 -5.63
CA ILE A 131 2.38 7.78 -4.48
C ILE A 131 1.26 8.82 -4.51
N ASP A 132 0.03 8.38 -4.26
CA ASP A 132 -1.14 9.24 -4.11
C ASP A 132 -1.58 9.20 -2.64
N THR A 133 -1.45 10.34 -1.96
CA THR A 133 -1.78 10.49 -0.53
C THR A 133 -3.27 10.77 -0.30
N ASP A 134 -4.05 11.01 -1.35
CA ASP A 134 -5.47 11.38 -1.26
C ASP A 134 -6.43 10.20 -1.49
N VAL A 135 -5.88 9.00 -1.80
CA VAL A 135 -6.67 7.78 -2.00
C VAL A 135 -7.48 7.47 -0.75
N ARG A 136 -8.79 7.24 -0.88
CA ARG A 136 -9.67 6.99 0.27
C ARG A 136 -9.91 5.50 0.50
N ASN A 137 -9.72 5.05 1.73
CA ASN A 137 -10.16 3.74 2.20
C ASN A 137 -11.62 3.77 2.73
N ARG A 138 -12.22 2.61 3.00
CA ARG A 138 -13.59 2.49 3.56
C ARG A 138 -13.69 3.01 4.99
N VAL A 139 -12.63 2.88 5.77
CA VAL A 139 -12.59 3.26 7.18
C VAL A 139 -12.45 4.78 7.38
N LEU A 140 -12.37 5.58 6.30
CA LEU A 140 -12.22 7.04 6.37
C LEU A 140 -10.99 7.47 7.20
N LEU A 141 -9.83 6.84 6.97
CA LEU A 141 -8.57 7.33 7.55
C LEU A 141 -8.16 8.73 7.02
N LEU A 142 -8.89 9.27 6.02
CA LEU A 142 -8.58 10.58 5.43
C LEU A 142 -9.73 11.60 5.44
N LYS A 143 -10.82 11.45 6.21
CA LYS A 143 -11.68 12.62 6.53
C LYS A 143 -12.47 12.53 7.86
N ASP A 144 -12.13 13.47 8.74
CA ASP A 144 -12.95 14.28 9.66
C ASP A 144 -13.76 13.68 10.83
N LYS A 145 -13.74 12.39 11.15
CA LYS A 145 -14.48 11.95 12.37
C LYS A 145 -13.94 10.82 13.23
N TYR A 146 -12.85 10.16 12.85
CA TYR A 146 -12.27 9.04 13.60
C TYR A 146 -10.76 9.18 13.82
N LEU A 147 -10.27 10.41 13.88
CA LEU A 147 -8.90 10.68 14.26
C LEU A 147 -8.74 10.41 15.75
N GLU A 148 -8.24 9.23 16.09
CA GLU A 148 -7.53 9.12 17.36
C GLU A 148 -6.37 10.12 17.33
N PRO A 149 -6.14 10.92 18.39
CA PRO A 149 -5.10 11.95 18.44
C PRO A 149 -3.69 11.47 18.06
N ARG A 150 -3.45 10.16 18.18
CA ARG A 150 -2.19 9.48 17.86
C ARG A 150 -1.83 9.54 16.37
N TYR A 151 -2.82 9.42 15.48
CA TYR A 151 -2.58 9.38 14.03
C TYR A 151 -2.41 10.77 13.42
N ASP A 152 -3.10 11.79 13.93
CA ASP A 152 -2.94 13.18 13.46
C ASP A 152 -1.53 13.71 13.69
N ALA A 153 -0.99 13.50 14.90
CA ALA A 153 0.36 13.97 15.22
C ALA A 153 1.42 13.28 14.34
N PHE A 154 1.26 11.98 14.10
CA PHE A 154 2.16 11.22 13.24
C PHE A 154 2.01 11.66 11.78
N ARG A 155 0.79 11.80 11.25
CA ARG A 155 0.49 12.25 9.88
C ARG A 155 0.98 13.67 9.60
N ALA A 156 0.67 14.63 10.48
CA ALA A 156 1.05 16.03 10.34
C ALA A 156 2.58 16.19 10.25
N GLY A 157 3.33 15.31 10.93
CA GLY A 157 4.79 15.28 10.86
C GLY A 157 5.37 14.92 9.49
N PHE A 158 4.61 14.22 8.62
CA PHE A 158 5.08 13.77 7.29
C PHE A 158 4.40 14.50 6.14
N ILE A 159 3.07 14.61 6.16
CA ILE A 159 2.29 15.15 5.02
C ILE A 159 2.27 16.68 5.05
N ASP A 160 2.09 17.27 6.23
CA ASP A 160 1.99 18.72 6.41
C ASP A 160 3.36 19.38 6.63
N ASN A 161 4.44 18.58 6.63
CA ASN A 161 5.80 19.07 6.79
C ASN A 161 6.38 19.57 5.44
N PRO A 162 6.59 20.89 5.26
CA PRO A 162 7.04 21.47 4.00
C PRO A 162 8.46 21.04 3.60
N SER A 163 9.28 20.59 4.56
CA SER A 163 10.63 20.05 4.31
C SER A 163 10.58 18.72 3.53
N CYS A 164 9.54 17.91 3.78
CA CYS A 164 9.26 16.72 3.01
C CYS A 164 8.74 17.11 1.61
N GLN A 165 7.85 18.11 1.52
CA GLN A 165 7.31 18.62 0.25
C GLN A 165 8.40 19.19 -0.69
N GLN A 166 9.50 19.72 -0.16
CA GLN A 166 10.65 20.20 -0.94
C GLN A 166 11.45 19.09 -1.65
N CYS A 167 11.37 17.84 -1.19
CA CYS A 167 11.91 16.67 -1.89
C CYS A 167 10.89 16.02 -2.84
N PHE A 168 9.60 16.41 -2.77
CA PHE A 168 8.50 15.76 -3.49
C PHE A 168 8.16 16.35 -4.85
N PHE A 169 8.64 17.57 -5.13
CA PHE A 169 8.46 18.18 -6.45
C PHE A 169 9.83 18.55 -7.02
N TYR A 170 10.49 17.59 -7.67
CA TYR A 170 11.36 17.96 -8.79
C TYR A 170 10.43 18.50 -9.87
N THR A 171 10.17 19.81 -9.84
CA THR A 171 9.62 20.49 -11.01
C THR A 171 10.67 20.35 -12.11
N PRO A 172 10.37 19.76 -13.28
CA PRO A 172 11.27 19.89 -14.41
C PRO A 172 11.37 21.39 -14.69
N GLN A 173 12.57 21.94 -14.55
CA GLN A 173 12.85 23.32 -14.93
C GLN A 173 12.33 23.51 -16.36
N LYS A 174 11.34 24.39 -16.53
CA LYS A 174 11.04 24.93 -17.84
C LYS A 174 12.28 25.68 -18.27
N VAL A 175 13.02 25.08 -19.20
CA VAL A 175 14.05 25.78 -19.97
C VAL A 175 13.31 26.83 -20.79
N SER A 176 13.58 28.10 -20.47
CA SER A 176 13.25 29.26 -21.29
C SER A 176 14.54 30.01 -21.55
#